data_AF-A0A949EKE8-F1
#
_entry.id   AF-A0A949EKE8-F1
#
_cell.length_a   1.000
_cell.length_b   1.000
_cell.length_c   1.000
_cell.angle_alpha   90.00
_cell.angle_beta   90.00
_cell.angle_gamma   90.00
#
_symmetry.space_group_name_H-M   'P 1'
#
loop_
_entity.id
_entity.type
_entity.pdbx_description
1 polymer ?
#
loop_
_entity_poly.entity_id
_entity_poly.type
_entity_poly.pdbx_seq_one_letter_code
_entity_poly.pdbx_strand_id
1 'polypeptide(L)' 'MGNIKDKNKGMNIQQDLQTLMRRHNLSREDVASKLGVSAMTIYRWEHGKNLPKSRLVLREFEGLKQSLWRKTI' A
#
# COMPACT_ATOMS: atom_id res chain seq x y z
N MET A 1 13.21 15.14 -8.71
CA MET A 1 11.81 14.94 -8.30
C MET A 1 11.69 13.69 -7.43
N GLY A 2 11.31 13.85 -6.17
CA GLY A 2 11.13 12.76 -5.20
C GLY A 2 11.32 13.33 -3.79
N ASN A 3 10.24 13.83 -3.20
CA ASN A 3 10.28 14.60 -1.96
C ASN A 3 10.65 13.70 -0.76
N ILE A 4 11.80 13.96 -0.14
CA ILE A 4 12.38 13.23 1.01
C ILE A 4 11.67 13.69 2.30
N LYS A 5 10.34 13.74 2.33
CA LYS A 5 9.57 14.32 3.45
C LYS A 5 8.56 13.39 4.13
N ASP A 6 8.55 12.09 3.85
CA ASP A 6 7.58 11.16 4.45
C ASP A 6 8.21 10.12 5.38
N LYS A 7 9.25 10.49 6.13
CA LYS A 7 9.79 9.63 7.21
C LYS A 7 9.06 9.78 8.54
N ASN A 8 8.09 10.69 8.66
CA ASN A 8 7.43 10.98 9.94
C ASN A 8 5.97 11.48 9.84
N LYS A 9 5.25 11.05 8.79
CA LYS A 9 3.81 11.29 8.66
C LYS A 9 3.11 9.94 8.79
N GLY A 10 2.18 9.80 9.75
CA GLY A 10 1.46 8.55 9.97
C GLY A 10 0.92 7.96 8.67
N MET A 11 0.99 6.63 8.53
CA MET A 11 0.67 5.90 7.29
C MET A 11 -0.69 6.35 6.71
N ASN A 12 -0.67 6.99 5.54
CA ASN A 12 -1.87 7.21 4.74
C ASN A 12 -1.99 6.06 3.74
N ILE A 13 -2.59 4.95 4.20
CA ILE A 13 -2.69 3.73 3.39
C ILE A 13 -3.38 3.97 2.05
N GLN A 14 -4.33 4.91 1.97
CA GLN A 14 -5.02 5.24 0.73
C GLN A 14 -4.04 5.80 -0.32
N GLN A 15 -3.29 6.84 0.03
CA GLN A 15 -2.35 7.50 -0.87
C GLN A 15 -1.16 6.59 -1.19
N ASP A 16 -0.67 5.86 -0.19
CA ASP A 16 0.46 4.93 -0.33
C ASP A 16 0.13 3.82 -1.32
N LEU A 17 -1.08 3.25 -1.22
CA LEU A 17 -1.48 2.10 -2.02
C LEU A 17 -1.69 2.51 -3.49
N GLN A 18 -2.33 3.65 -3.74
CA GLN A 18 -2.44 4.21 -5.10
C GLN A 18 -1.06 4.51 -5.71
N THR A 19 -0.14 5.07 -4.91
CA THR A 19 1.22 5.39 -5.38
C THR A 19 2.01 4.12 -5.71
N LEU A 20 1.94 3.11 -4.84
CA LEU A 20 2.62 1.83 -5.00
C LEU A 20 2.11 1.09 -6.24
N MET A 21 0.80 1.04 -6.44
CA MET A 21 0.21 0.40 -7.61
C MET A 21 0.64 1.08 -8.92
N ARG A 22 0.58 2.43 -8.98
CA ARG A 22 0.99 3.18 -10.18
C ARG A 22 2.47 3.03 -10.49
N ARG A 23 3.34 3.09 -9.48
CA ARG A 23 4.80 3.01 -9.68
C ARG A 23 5.29 1.63 -10.13
N HIS A 24 4.62 0.57 -9.67
CA HIS A 24 5.04 -0.80 -9.94
C HIS A 24 4.11 -1.52 -10.91
N ASN A 25 3.18 -0.81 -11.55
CA ASN A 25 2.18 -1.33 -12.48
C ASN A 25 1.41 -2.54 -11.91
N LEU A 26 1.08 -2.48 -10.61
CA LEU A 26 0.38 -3.56 -9.91
C LEU A 26 -1.14 -3.36 -10.02
N SER A 27 -1.85 -4.46 -10.23
CA SER A 27 -3.30 -4.51 -10.13
C SER A 27 -3.77 -4.58 -8.67
N ARG A 28 -5.08 -4.40 -8.44
CA ARG A 28 -5.66 -4.56 -7.10
C ARG A 28 -5.53 -6.00 -6.64
N GLU A 29 -5.66 -6.94 -7.57
CA GLU A 29 -5.56 -8.38 -7.41
C GLU A 29 -4.14 -8.78 -6.96
N ASP A 30 -3.10 -8.17 -7.54
CA ASP A 30 -1.72 -8.41 -7.13
C ASP A 30 -1.47 -7.98 -5.68
N VAL A 31 -1.94 -6.80 -5.31
CA VAL A 31 -1.80 -6.27 -3.94
C VAL A 31 -2.64 -7.09 -2.96
N ALA A 32 -3.86 -7.43 -3.35
CA ALA A 32 -4.78 -8.24 -2.56
C ALA A 32 -4.20 -9.63 -2.25
N SER A 33 -3.65 -10.30 -3.26
CA SER A 33 -2.98 -11.59 -3.12
C SER A 33 -1.82 -11.53 -2.13
N LYS A 34 -0.98 -10.49 -2.22
CA LYS A 34 0.16 -10.30 -1.30
C LYS A 34 -0.26 -9.99 0.14
N LEU A 35 -1.40 -9.33 0.34
CA LEU A 35 -1.92 -8.96 1.65
C LEU A 35 -2.92 -9.97 2.22
N GLY A 36 -3.24 -11.04 1.48
CA GLY A 36 -4.22 -12.05 1.90
C GLY A 36 -5.65 -11.52 2.05
N VAL A 37 -6.04 -10.54 1.23
CA VAL A 37 -7.40 -9.95 1.22
C VAL A 37 -8.01 -10.03 -0.17
N SER A 38 -9.27 -9.61 -0.32
CA SER A 38 -9.91 -9.50 -1.65
C SER A 38 -9.57 -8.19 -2.36
N ALA A 39 -9.61 -8.18 -3.69
CA ALA A 39 -9.42 -6.96 -4.49
C ALA A 39 -10.46 -5.86 -4.15
N MET A 40 -11.68 -6.25 -3.77
CA MET A 40 -12.71 -5.32 -3.29
C MET A 40 -12.34 -4.64 -1.97
N THR A 41 -11.62 -5.32 -1.09
CA THR A 41 -11.08 -4.73 0.14
C THR A 41 -10.04 -3.66 -0.19
N ILE A 42 -9.16 -3.93 -1.16
CA ILE A 42 -8.19 -2.94 -1.67
C ILE A 42 -8.90 -1.72 -2.26
N TYR A 43 -9.90 -1.93 -3.12
CA TYR A 43 -10.70 -0.85 -3.69
C TYR A 43 -11.32 0.05 -2.60
N ARG A 44 -11.86 -0.54 -1.52
CA ARG A 44 -12.42 0.22 -0.39
C ARG A 44 -11.37 1.06 0.34
N TRP A 45 -10.14 0.57 0.46
CA TRP A 45 -9.02 1.31 1.05
C TRP A 45 -8.58 2.48 0.18
N GLU A 46 -8.48 2.27 -1.13
CA GLU A 46 -8.13 3.32 -2.10
C GLU A 46 -9.14 4.48 -2.14
N HIS A 47 -10.39 4.23 -1.76
CA HIS A 47 -11.46 5.23 -1.74
C HIS A 47 -11.77 5.73 -0.33
N GLY A 48 -10.97 5.36 0.68
CA GLY A 48 -11.16 5.80 2.06
C GLY A 48 -12.44 5.28 2.73
N LYS A 49 -13.12 4.29 2.14
CA LYS A 49 -14.42 3.81 2.62
C LYS A 49 -14.32 2.96 3.89
N ASN A 50 -13.28 2.14 4.03
CA ASN A 50 -13.08 1.31 5.22
C ASN A 50 -11.61 0.87 5.38
N LEU A 51 -10.76 1.73 5.93
CA LEU A 51 -9.32 1.48 6.11
C LEU A 51 -9.05 0.24 6.99
N PRO A 52 -7.95 -0.50 6.79
CA PRO A 52 -7.65 -1.66 7.59
C PRO A 52 -7.37 -1.27 9.03
N LYS A 53 -8.08 -1.94 9.94
CA LYS A 53 -7.87 -1.85 11.39
C LYS A 53 -6.99 -2.97 11.93
N SER A 54 -6.78 -4.02 11.14
CA SER A 54 -5.96 -5.16 11.53
C SER A 54 -4.49 -4.77 11.55
N ARG A 55 -3.84 -4.91 12.72
CA ARG A 55 -2.40 -4.65 12.88
C ARG A 55 -1.56 -5.55 11.99
N LEU A 56 -2.01 -6.79 11.75
CA LEU A 56 -1.33 -7.74 10.87
C LEU A 56 -1.27 -7.19 9.44
N VAL A 57 -2.42 -6.78 8.89
CA VAL A 57 -2.50 -6.22 7.53
C VAL A 57 -1.65 -4.96 7.39
N LEU A 58 -1.66 -4.08 8.40
CA LEU A 58 -0.83 -2.87 8.39
C LEU A 58 0.67 -3.21 8.37
N ARG A 59 1.09 -4.25 9.11
CA ARG A 59 2.47 -4.74 9.11
C ARG A 59 2.87 -5.33 7.76
N GLU A 60 2.01 -6.18 7.18
CA GLU A 60 2.25 -6.78 5.86
C GLU A 60 2.34 -5.70 4.77
N PHE A 61 1.48 -4.67 4.85
CA PHE A 61 1.52 -3.54 3.93
C PHE A 61 2.81 -2.72 4.06
N GLU A 62 3.28 -2.46 5.28
CA GLU A 62 4.59 -1.82 5.47
C GLU A 62 5.74 -2.67 4.90
N GLY A 63 5.71 -3.98 5.13
CA GLY A 63 6.69 -4.90 4.57
C GLY A 63 6.69 -4.87 3.04
N LEU A 64 5.51 -4.86 2.42
CA LEU A 64 5.34 -4.76 0.97
C LEU A 64 5.92 -3.44 0.42
N LYS A 65 5.65 -2.30 1.06
CA LYS A 65 6.22 -1.00 0.68
C LYS A 65 7.74 -1.02 0.70
N GLN A 66 8.33 -1.49 1.80
CA GLN A 66 9.78 -1.56 1.96
C GLN A 66 10.43 -2.48 0.92
N SER A 67 9.81 -3.63 0.65
CA SER A 67 10.26 -4.59 -0.36
C SER A 67 10.33 -3.98 -1.76
N LEU A 68 9.26 -3.28 -2.18
CA LEU A 68 9.16 -2.76 -3.54
C LEU A 68 10.01 -1.50 -3.76
N TRP A 69 10.15 -0.64 -2.75
CA TRP A 69 11.03 0.53 -2.86
C TRP A 69 12.51 0.14 -2.97
N ARG A 70 12.94 -0.92 -2.26
CA ARG A 70 14.31 -1.42 -2.33
C ARG A 70 14.71 -2.02 -3.69
N LYS A 71 13.74 -2.41 -4.53
CA LYS A 71 13.99 -2.96 -5.87
C LYS A 71 14.28 -1.90 -6.94
N THR A 72 14.37 -0.63 -6.55
CA THR A 72 14.65 0.50 -7.44
C THR A 72 16.07 1.03 -7.17
N ILE A 73 17.08 0.18 -7.38
CA ILE A 73 18.50 0.56 -7.50
C ILE A 73 19.05 -0.14 -8.72
#